data_AF-A0A7T8KLM4-F1
#
_entry.id   AF-A0A7T8KLM4-F1
#
_cell.length_a   1.000
_cell.length_b   1.000
_cell.length_c   1.000
_cell.angle_alpha   90.00
_cell.angle_beta   90.00
_cell.angle_gamma   90.00
#
_symmetry.space_group_name_H-M   'P 1'
#
loop_
_entity.id
_entity.type
_entity.pdbx_description
1 polymer ?
#
loop_
_entity_poly.entity_id
_entity_poly.type
_entity_poly.pdbx_seq_one_letter_code
_entity_poly.pdbx_strand_id
1 'polypeptide(L)' 'MDNIYTLLMSLLTDGLSTTVPTLLFNIYCLSKSPQSQDKLYQEIQDVIKDDPEITTEHLKQMHFLKAFIKETLR' A
#
# COMPACT_ATOMS: atom_id res chain seq x y z
N MET A 1 33.86 -0.60 0.76
CA MET A 1 32.92 0.49 0.44
C MET A 1 32.08 0.13 -0.77
N ASP A 2 32.68 -0.32 -1.87
CA ASP A 2 31.97 -0.70 -3.11
C ASP A 2 30.83 -1.71 -2.91
N ASN A 3 31.05 -2.77 -2.13
CA ASN A 3 29.99 -3.75 -1.85
C ASN A 3 28.76 -3.16 -1.14
N ILE A 4 28.96 -2.17 -0.26
CA ILE A 4 27.85 -1.49 0.44
C ILE A 4 27.07 -0.64 -0.57
N TYR A 5 27.76 0.09 -1.45
CA TYR A 5 27.12 0.86 -2.51
C TYR A 5 26.30 -0.02 -3.46
N THR A 6 26.87 -1.13 -3.91
CA THR A 6 26.15 -2.09 -4.75
C THR A 6 24.90 -2.61 -4.04
N LEU A 7 25.00 -3.02 -2.78
CA LEU A 7 23.86 -3.51 -2.00
C LEU A 7 22.76 -2.45 -1.82
N LEU A 8 23.13 -1.20 -1.53
CA LEU A 8 22.16 -0.10 -1.39
C LEU A 8 21.44 0.18 -2.71
N MET A 9 22.17 0.22 -3.83
CA MET A 9 21.57 0.45 -5.15
C MET A 9 20.65 -0.69 -5.57
N SER A 10 21.04 -1.94 -5.30
CA SER A 10 20.19 -3.11 -5.54
C SER A 10 18.91 -3.04 -4.71
N LEU A 11 19.01 -2.80 -3.39
CA LEU A 11 17.85 -2.70 -2.52
C LEU A 11 16.85 -1.63 -2.98
N LEU A 12 17.35 -0.45 -3.35
CA LEU A 12 16.50 0.65 -3.84
C LEU A 12 15.84 0.31 -5.18
N THR A 13 16.60 -0.23 -6.12
CA THR A 13 16.10 -0.53 -7.47
C THR A 13 15.11 -1.69 -7.46
N ASP A 14 15.40 -2.76 -6.71
CA ASP A 14 14.54 -3.93 -6.59
C ASP A 14 13.25 -3.58 -5.82
N GLY A 15 13.37 -2.75 -4.78
CA GLY A 15 12.20 -2.22 -4.06
C GLY A 15 11.29 -1.38 -4.95
N LEU A 16 11.84 -0.47 -5.76
CA LEU A 16 11.05 0.38 -6.65
C LEU A 16 10.42 -0.41 -7.81
N SER A 17 11.19 -1.30 -8.44
CA SER A 17 10.72 -2.07 -9.60
C SER A 17 9.56 -3.00 -9.30
N THR A 18 9.36 -3.37 -8.02
CA THR A 18 8.23 -4.18 -7.56
C THR A 18 7.10 -3.34 -6.98
N THR A 19 7.40 -2.40 -6.07
CA THR A 19 6.36 -1.64 -5.35
C THR A 19 5.62 -0.63 -6.23
N VAL A 20 6.30 0.02 -7.19
CA VAL A 20 5.66 1.03 -8.05
C VAL A 20 4.60 0.39 -8.96
N PRO A 21 4.88 -0.70 -9.70
CA PRO A 21 3.84 -1.37 -10.50
C PRO A 21 2.69 -1.91 -9.64
N THR A 22 2.98 -2.49 -8.47
CA THR A 22 1.95 -2.96 -7.55
C THR A 22 1.02 -1.84 -7.11
N LEU A 23 1.55 -0.67 -6.73
CA LEU A 23 0.75 0.47 -6.31
C LEU A 23 -0.12 0.99 -7.45
N LEU A 24 0.45 1.14 -8.65
CA LEU A 24 -0.30 1.60 -9.83
C LEU A 24 -1.43 0.63 -10.18
N PHE A 25 -1.18 -0.68 -10.11
CA PHE A 25 -2.22 -1.69 -10.37
C PHE A 25 -3.34 -1.67 -9.33
N ASN A 26 -2.99 -1.49 -8.04
CA ASN A 26 -3.98 -1.29 -6.97
C ASN A 26 -4.89 -0.09 -7.25
N ILE A 27 -4.31 1.06 -7.62
CA ILE A 27 -5.07 2.28 -7.94
C ILE A 27 -5.95 2.07 -9.19
N TYR A 28 -5.43 1.37 -10.20
CA TYR A 28 -6.21 0.99 -11.37
C TYR A 28 -7.42 0.13 -10.99
N CYS A 29 -7.24 -0.93 -10.21
CA CYS A 29 -8.34 -1.78 -9.72
C CYS A 29 -9.37 -1.00 -8.91
N LEU A 30 -8.94 -0.07 -8.04
CA LEU A 30 -9.83 0.83 -7.31
C LEU A 30 -10.68 1.67 -8.26
N SER A 31 -10.06 2.28 -9.28
CA SER A 31 -10.78 3.12 -10.25
C SER A 31 -11.87 2.36 -11.03
N LYS A 32 -11.76 1.04 -11.12
CA LYS A 32 -12.74 0.16 -11.79
C LYS A 32 -13.83 -0.36 -10.86
N SER A 33 -13.69 -0.18 -9.55
CA SER A 33 -14.63 -0.69 -8.54
C SER A 33 -15.01 0.41 -7.54
N PRO A 34 -15.98 1.28 -7.87
CA PRO A 34 -16.45 2.33 -6.96
C PRO A 34 -16.86 1.79 -5.58
N GLN A 35 -17.52 0.62 -5.56
CA GLN A 35 -17.89 -0.05 -4.30
C GLN A 35 -16.68 -0.40 -3.41
N SER A 36 -15.60 -0.92 -4.02
CA SER A 36 -14.38 -1.24 -3.26
C SER A 36 -13.68 0.03 -2.82
N GLN A 37 -13.67 1.07 -3.66
CA GLN A 37 -13.10 2.37 -3.34
C GLN A 37 -13.81 3.02 -2.14
N ASP A 38 -15.14 3.06 -2.16
CA ASP A 38 -15.94 3.61 -1.06
C ASP A 38 -15.70 2.84 0.24
N LYS A 39 -15.70 1.50 0.17
CA LYS A 39 -15.46 0.65 1.34
C LYS A 39 -14.07 0.85 1.93
N LEU A 40 -13.04 0.97 1.09
CA LEU A 40 -11.67 1.21 1.52
C LEU A 40 -11.51 2.61 2.14
N TYR A 41 -12.14 3.62 1.53
CA TYR A 41 -12.16 4.97 2.08
C TYR A 41 -12.82 5.01 3.46
N GLN A 42 -13.98 4.38 3.62
CA GLN A 42 -14.67 4.30 4.93
C GLN A 42 -13.81 3.60 5.98
N GLU A 43 -13.19 2.45 5.66
CA GLU A 43 -12.27 1.77 6.60
C GLU A 43 -11.12 2.70 7.03
N ILE A 44 -10.52 3.43 6.10
CA ILE A 44 -9.41 4.35 6.41
C ILE A 44 -9.89 5.49 7.31
N GLN A 45 -11.04 6.09 7.02
CA GLN A 45 -11.62 7.17 7.83
C GLN A 45 -11.99 6.68 9.24
N ASP A 46 -12.59 5.48 9.37
CA ASP A 46 -12.99 4.91 10.65
C ASP A 46 -11.78 4.57 11.55
N VAL A 47 -10.67 4.16 10.95
CA VAL A 47 -9.44 3.81 11.66
C VAL A 47 -8.64 5.06 12.07
N ILE A 48 -8.46 6.02 11.16
CA ILE A 48 -7.64 7.22 11.41
C ILE A 48 -8.42 8.24 12.26
N LYS A 49 -9.71 8.44 11.99
CA LYS A 49 -10.54 9.48 12.61
C LYS A 49 -9.87 10.85 12.49
N ASP A 50 -9.65 11.52 13.62
CA ASP A 50 -9.01 12.84 13.72
C ASP A 50 -7.53 12.74 14.14
N ASP A 51 -6.91 11.56 14.09
CA ASP A 51 -5.50 11.41 14.44
C ASP A 51 -4.61 12.14 13.41
N PRO A 52 -3.75 13.08 13.84
CA PRO A 52 -2.86 13.79 12.93
C PRO A 52 -1.78 12.91 12.30
N GLU A 53 -1.51 11.72 12.83
CA GLU A 53 -0.44 10.82 12.36
C GLU A 53 -0.94 9.40 12.01
N ILE A 54 -0.49 8.90 10.86
CA ILE A 54 -0.75 7.51 10.46
C ILE A 54 0.34 6.62 11.06
N THR A 55 -0.04 5.77 12.03
CA THR A 55 0.85 4.85 12.74
C THR A 55 0.72 3.41 12.24
N THR A 56 1.66 2.55 12.64
CA THR A 56 1.56 1.10 12.40
C THR A 56 0.33 0.45 13.04
N GLU A 57 -0.21 1.07 14.07
CA GLU A 57 -1.36 0.58 14.84
C GLU A 57 -2.64 0.82 14.05
N HIS A 58 -2.74 1.94 13.33
CA HIS A 58 -3.76 2.18 12.32
C HIS A 58 -3.69 1.12 11.22
N LEU A 59 -2.50 0.90 10.64
CA LEU A 59 -2.31 -0.10 9.57
C LEU A 59 -2.66 -1.53 10.04
N LYS A 60 -2.49 -1.86 11.32
CA LYS A 60 -2.89 -3.16 11.88
C LYS A 60 -4.41 -3.38 11.77
N GLN A 61 -5.21 -2.33 11.92
CA GLN A 61 -6.68 -2.37 11.90
C GLN A 61 -7.30 -2.32 10.51
N MET A 62 -6.56 -1.89 9.48
CA MET A 62 -7.05 -1.83 8.08
C MET A 62 -7.07 -3.22 7.42
N HIS A 63 -8.08 -4.02 7.76
CA HIS A 63 -8.21 -5.40 7.29
C HIS A 63 -8.60 -5.49 5.81
N PHE A 64 -9.52 -4.63 5.37
CA PHE A 64 -9.99 -4.58 4.00
C PHE A 64 -8.91 -4.03 3.06
N LEU A 65 -8.12 -3.03 3.46
CA LEU A 65 -6.95 -2.58 2.72
C LEU A 65 -5.98 -3.74 2.43
N LYS A 66 -5.66 -4.55 3.45
CA LYS A 66 -4.78 -5.72 3.28
C LYS A 66 -5.39 -6.76 2.36
N ALA A 67 -6.69 -7.02 2.50
CA ALA A 67 -7.40 -7.97 1.64
C ALA A 67 -7.42 -7.48 0.18
N PHE A 68 -7.67 -6.20 -0.03
CA PHE A 68 -7.68 -5.58 -1.35
C PHE A 68 -6.30 -5.70 -2.03
N ILE A 69 -5.22 -5.30 -1.34
CA ILE A 69 -3.86 -5.44 -1.89
C ILE A 69 -3.56 -6.90 -2.25
N LYS A 70 -3.92 -7.86 -1.38
CA LYS A 70 -3.72 -9.29 -1.67
C LYS A 70 -4.51 -9.78 -2.88
N GLU A 71 -5.76 -9.35 -3.04
CA GLU A 71 -6.58 -9.75 -4.20
C GLU A 71 -6.05 -9.13 -5.50
N THR A 72 -5.55 -7.89 -5.48
CA THR A 72 -4.92 -7.30 -6.68
C THR A 72 -3.60 -7.99 -7.06
N LEU A 73 -3.00 -8.77 -6.15
CA LEU A 73 -1.78 -9.53 -6.39
C LEU A 73 -2.05 -11.03 -6.67
N ARG A 74 -3.32 -11.46 -6.71
CA ARG A 74 -3.73 -12.85 -6.94
C ARG A 74 -3.71 -13.22 -8.42
#